data_AF-T0NA88-F1
#
_entry.id   AF-T0NA88-F1
#
_cell.length_a   1.000
_cell.length_b   1.000
_cell.length_c   1.000
_cell.angle_alpha   90.00
_cell.angle_beta   90.00
_cell.angle_gamma   90.00
#
_symmetry.space_group_name_H-M   'P 1'
#
loop_
_entity.id
_entity.type
_entity.pdbx_description
1 polymer ?
#
loop_
_entity_poly.entity_id
_entity_poly.type
_entity_poly.pdbx_seq_one_letter_code
_entity_poly.pdbx_strand_id
1 'polypeptide(L)'
;MAPVTIAFGVKSAAGIGFYLVSIFCFVTIPILPLIYSSLISMILMRFTNISKHKDGFRIIAGILAMVIALGVNFVVNSMTQKGFKDPQSIQKLLADGNNSLINTMSNLFITSKLGVFAAIGNDIGKILINILLIIIISLIALAIFVVVSNSFYLKGAVGATEGYGKKSKLSGKEMDRKIIKSSQLGTWVKKELIILFRTPAYLLNCVAIIILLPIILLFSLIAEGDGAATLEMIRGMMTNKEMYSIILMAAFGGILFTCGTNPAASTSISREGEKVFISKFLPVSYKTQINAKIISSIILNGATVVILLICLIVFGAGVKILAMTLVLSILVLYFAGASGVLIDLSSPKLIWDNEQKAVKQNFNSLKSMLIAILLGAVTIIPVALLKVNTNIAFGIMVCIILVLDIVLYNLVNTLGVKLFKNLSD
;
A
#
# COMPACT_ATOMS: atom_id res chain seq x y z
N MET A 1 8.76 -17.32 11.53
CA MET A 1 9.65 -17.84 12.60
C MET A 1 9.22 -19.24 13.04
N ALA A 2 7.97 -19.46 13.46
CA ALA A 2 7.49 -20.77 13.94
C ALA A 2 7.76 -21.99 13.01
N PRO A 3 7.57 -21.92 11.68
CA PRO A 3 7.83 -23.09 10.82
C PRO A 3 9.32 -23.46 10.77
N VAL A 4 10.20 -22.46 10.84
CA VAL A 4 11.66 -22.64 10.74
C VAL A 4 12.23 -23.19 12.04
N THR A 5 11.77 -22.68 13.19
CA THR A 5 12.21 -23.17 14.52
C THR A 5 11.73 -24.59 14.78
N ILE A 6 10.51 -24.94 14.36
CA ILE A 6 10.00 -26.31 14.45
C ILE A 6 10.80 -27.26 13.56
N ALA A 7 11.02 -26.89 12.29
CA ALA A 7 11.80 -27.70 11.36
C ALA A 7 13.25 -27.92 11.84
N PHE A 8 13.87 -26.89 12.43
CA PHE A 8 15.20 -27.00 13.03
C PHE A 8 15.21 -27.89 14.27
N GLY A 9 14.27 -27.71 15.20
CA GLY A 9 14.18 -28.53 16.41
C GLY A 9 13.98 -30.02 16.11
N VAL A 10 13.15 -30.35 15.11
CA VAL A 10 12.93 -31.73 14.66
C VAL A 10 14.18 -32.32 14.00
N LYS A 11 14.84 -31.58 13.09
CA LYS A 11 16.04 -32.07 12.41
C LYS A 11 17.28 -32.14 13.32
N SER A 12 17.34 -31.31 14.35
CA SER A 12 18.44 -31.26 15.32
C SER A 12 18.23 -32.18 16.52
N ALA A 13 17.12 -32.94 16.58
CA ALA A 13 16.71 -33.73 17.74
C ALA A 13 16.74 -32.93 19.06
N ALA A 14 16.32 -31.67 19.02
CA ALA A 14 16.39 -30.78 20.16
C ALA A 14 15.35 -31.15 21.24
N GLY A 15 15.76 -31.18 22.50
CA GLY A 15 14.87 -31.47 23.63
C GLY A 15 13.82 -30.37 23.89
N ILE A 16 12.86 -30.64 24.79
CA ILE A 16 11.73 -29.73 25.07
C ILE A 16 12.17 -28.34 25.57
N GLY A 17 13.34 -28.26 26.22
CA GLY A 17 13.94 -27.00 26.68
C GLY A 17 14.24 -26.01 25.54
N PHE A 18 14.60 -26.51 24.35
CA PHE A 18 14.82 -25.67 23.17
C PHE A 18 13.55 -24.89 22.78
N TYR A 19 12.40 -25.55 22.83
CA TYR A 19 11.11 -24.93 22.47
C TYR A 19 10.69 -23.88 23.49
N LEU A 20 10.91 -24.14 24.79
CA LEU A 20 10.62 -23.17 25.86
C LEU A 20 11.47 -21.91 25.73
N VAL A 21 12.78 -22.06 25.52
CA VAL A 21 13.68 -20.92 25.30
C VAL A 21 13.33 -20.18 24.01
N SER A 22 12.96 -20.89 22.94
CA SER A 22 12.55 -20.29 21.68
C SER A 22 11.27 -19.43 21.81
N ILE A 23 10.30 -19.87 22.61
CA ILE A 23 9.08 -19.08 22.91
C ILE A 23 9.45 -17.81 23.68
N PHE A 24 10.30 -17.93 24.70
CA PHE A 24 10.79 -16.78 25.46
C PHE A 24 11.52 -15.77 24.57
N CYS A 25 12.43 -16.25 23.72
CA CYS A 25 13.14 -15.42 22.75
C CYS A 25 12.19 -14.77 21.74
N PHE A 26 11.15 -15.46 21.29
CA PHE A 26 10.16 -14.91 20.36
C PHE A 26 9.45 -13.68 20.93
N VAL A 27 9.16 -13.67 22.24
CA VAL A 27 8.53 -12.54 22.93
C VAL A 27 9.51 -11.40 23.20
N THR A 28 10.77 -11.72 23.53
CA THR A 28 11.76 -10.73 23.98
C THR A 28 12.56 -10.07 22.85
N ILE A 29 12.86 -10.79 21.77
CA ILE A 29 13.63 -10.27 20.63
C ILE A 29 13.01 -8.98 20.03
N PRO A 30 11.67 -8.85 19.87
CA PRO A 30 11.05 -7.65 19.32
C PRO A 30 11.16 -6.39 20.19
N ILE A 31 11.46 -6.51 21.50
CA ILE A 31 11.45 -5.37 22.43
C ILE A 31 12.44 -4.27 22.00
N LEU A 32 13.68 -4.65 21.70
CA LEU A 32 14.72 -3.70 21.28
C LEU A 32 14.40 -3.01 19.93
N PRO A 33 14.02 -3.73 18.87
CA PRO A 33 13.51 -3.14 17.62
C PRO A 33 12.37 -2.14 17.84
N LEU A 34 11.41 -2.45 18.73
CA LEU A 34 10.28 -1.56 19.04
C LEU A 34 10.75 -0.29 19.74
N ILE A 35 11.72 -0.38 20.65
CA ILE A 35 12.31 0.78 21.33
C ILE A 35 13.05 1.67 20.32
N TYR A 36 13.88 1.09 19.44
CA TYR A 36 14.57 1.86 18.39
C TYR A 36 13.59 2.58 17.47
N SER A 37 12.57 1.88 16.99
CA SER A 37 11.47 2.45 16.20
C SER A 37 10.83 3.63 16.92
N SER A 38 10.49 3.45 18.20
CA SER A 38 9.80 4.46 18.99
C SER A 38 10.68 5.68 19.26
N LEU A 39 11.97 5.50 19.56
CA LEU A 39 12.92 6.61 19.73
C LEU A 39 13.10 7.41 18.44
N ILE A 40 13.31 6.73 17.31
CA ILE A 40 13.40 7.39 15.99
C ILE A 40 12.13 8.19 15.71
N SER A 41 10.96 7.59 15.98
CA SER A 41 9.67 8.27 15.76
C SER A 41 9.54 9.55 16.60
N MET A 42 9.97 9.54 17.86
CA MET A 42 9.92 10.72 18.74
C MET A 42 10.84 11.84 18.25
N ILE A 43 12.03 11.48 17.74
CA ILE A 43 12.95 12.44 17.13
C ILE A 43 12.29 13.08 15.90
N LEU A 44 11.70 12.28 15.01
CA LEU A 44 11.00 12.77 13.82
C LEU A 44 9.80 13.66 14.16
N MET A 45 9.03 13.34 15.20
CA MET A 45 7.91 14.17 15.67
C MET A 45 8.38 15.56 16.10
N ARG A 46 9.53 15.66 16.78
CA ARG A 46 10.10 16.95 17.19
C ARG A 46 10.46 17.81 15.99
N PHE A 47 11.10 17.24 14.97
CA PHE A 47 11.44 17.98 13.74
C PHE A 47 10.22 18.37 12.91
N THR A 48 9.19 17.52 12.88
CA THR A 48 7.93 17.81 12.19
C THR A 48 7.23 19.03 12.78
N ASN A 49 7.31 19.23 14.11
CA ASN A 49 6.67 20.36 14.80
C ASN A 49 7.37 21.70 14.60
N ILE A 50 8.65 21.71 14.23
CA ILE A 50 9.44 22.95 14.01
C ILE A 50 9.10 23.57 12.64
N SER A 51 8.60 22.77 11.69
CA SER A 51 8.25 23.26 10.36
C SER A 51 6.95 24.08 10.37
N LYS A 52 6.98 25.26 9.73
CA LYS A 52 5.78 26.08 9.45
C LYS A 52 4.77 25.34 8.56
N HIS A 53 5.21 24.32 7.81
CA HIS A 53 4.39 23.53 6.89
C HIS A 53 4.41 22.04 7.29
N LYS A 54 3.86 21.72 8.47
CA LYS A 54 3.85 20.38 9.08
C LYS A 54 3.33 19.29 8.14
N ASP A 55 2.24 19.55 7.42
CA ASP A 55 1.67 18.58 6.47
C ASP A 55 2.58 18.34 5.25
N GLY A 56 3.21 19.41 4.74
CA GLY A 56 4.19 19.30 3.66
C GLY A 56 5.42 18.49 4.09
N PHE A 57 5.91 18.71 5.31
CA PHE A 57 7.01 17.91 5.85
C PHE A 57 6.62 16.44 6.00
N ARG A 58 5.43 16.13 6.51
CA ARG A 58 4.92 14.75 6.60
C ARG A 58 4.85 14.07 5.24
N ILE A 59 4.42 14.80 4.21
CA ILE A 59 4.39 14.31 2.83
C ILE A 59 5.81 13.99 2.34
N ILE A 60 6.75 14.93 2.44
CA ILE A 60 8.13 14.76 1.96
C ILE A 60 8.83 13.63 2.72
N ALA A 61 8.74 13.63 4.06
CA ALA A 61 9.31 12.59 4.89
C ALA A 61 8.71 11.20 4.60
N GLY A 62 7.40 11.12 4.37
CA GLY A 62 6.72 9.89 3.99
C GLY A 62 7.18 9.35 2.63
N ILE A 63 7.28 10.22 1.62
CA ILE A 63 7.79 9.85 0.29
C ILE A 63 9.26 9.41 0.39
N LEU A 64 10.10 10.15 1.11
CA LEU A 64 11.52 9.83 1.27
C LEU A 64 11.74 8.50 2.00
N ALA A 65 11.02 8.27 3.10
CA ALA A 65 11.07 7.01 3.83
C ALA A 65 10.67 5.82 2.94
N MET A 66 9.67 6.02 2.08
CA MET A 66 9.21 5.02 1.13
C MET A 66 10.22 4.74 0.02
N VAL A 67 10.86 5.78 -0.54
CA VAL A 67 11.96 5.62 -1.51
C VAL A 67 13.13 4.86 -0.88
N ILE A 68 13.52 5.20 0.36
CA ILE A 68 14.57 4.47 1.09
C ILE A 68 14.17 3.00 1.28
N ALA A 69 12.93 2.74 1.72
CA ALA A 69 12.44 1.37 1.93
C ALA A 69 12.47 0.54 0.63
N LEU A 70 12.11 1.15 -0.50
CA LEU A 70 12.22 0.52 -1.83
C LEU A 70 13.68 0.30 -2.25
N GLY A 71 14.55 1.28 -2.01
CA GLY A 71 15.98 1.16 -2.29
C GLY A 71 16.65 0.05 -1.48
N VAL A 72 16.33 -0.06 -0.18
CA VAL A 72 16.79 -1.17 0.66
C VAL A 72 16.23 -2.50 0.17
N ASN A 73 14.93 -2.58 -0.15
CA ASN A 73 14.36 -3.79 -0.74
C ASN A 73 15.07 -4.19 -2.03
N PHE A 74 15.40 -3.24 -2.89
CA PHE A 74 16.13 -3.49 -4.13
C PHE A 74 17.54 -4.02 -3.85
N VAL A 75 18.30 -3.37 -2.97
CA VAL A 75 19.65 -3.81 -2.60
C VAL A 75 19.61 -5.22 -2.00
N VAL A 76 18.68 -5.46 -1.08
CA VAL A 76 18.50 -6.79 -0.46
C VAL A 76 18.10 -7.82 -1.50
N ASN A 77 17.10 -7.57 -2.34
CA ASN A 77 16.68 -8.51 -3.38
C ASN A 77 17.79 -8.76 -4.40
N SER A 78 18.53 -7.74 -4.83
CA SER A 78 19.67 -7.88 -5.74
C SER A 78 20.80 -8.72 -5.12
N MET A 79 21.11 -8.48 -3.84
CA MET A 79 22.10 -9.27 -3.09
C MET A 79 21.62 -10.71 -2.85
N THR A 80 20.35 -10.90 -2.51
CA THR A 80 19.77 -12.24 -2.32
C THR A 80 19.79 -13.02 -3.64
N GLN A 81 19.38 -12.41 -4.74
CA GLN A 81 19.36 -13.08 -6.04
C GLN A 81 20.77 -13.32 -6.62
N LYS A 82 21.78 -12.51 -6.28
CA LYS A 82 23.16 -12.73 -6.72
C LYS A 82 23.94 -13.70 -5.81
N GLY A 83 23.65 -13.72 -4.51
CA GLY A 83 24.36 -14.56 -3.53
C GLY A 83 23.71 -15.92 -3.23
N PHE A 84 22.40 -16.08 -3.49
CA PHE A 84 21.63 -17.28 -3.11
C PHE A 84 21.22 -18.16 -4.30
N LYS A 85 21.66 -17.84 -5.52
CA LYS A 85 21.39 -18.68 -6.71
C LYS A 85 22.13 -20.01 -6.70
N ASP A 86 23.24 -20.10 -5.98
CA ASP A 86 24.05 -21.31 -5.89
C ASP A 86 24.10 -21.79 -4.43
N PRO A 87 23.54 -22.97 -4.11
CA PRO A 87 23.56 -23.55 -2.75
C PRO A 87 24.95 -23.61 -2.12
N GLN A 88 26.00 -23.75 -2.95
CA GLN A 88 27.40 -23.78 -2.51
C GLN A 88 27.92 -22.40 -2.08
N SER A 89 27.41 -21.33 -2.69
CA SER A 89 27.73 -19.94 -2.32
C SER A 89 27.13 -19.56 -0.98
N ILE A 90 25.90 -20.03 -0.72
CA ILE A 90 25.25 -19.89 0.59
C ILE A 90 26.02 -20.69 1.64
N GLN A 91 26.46 -21.91 1.31
CA GLN A 91 27.25 -22.74 2.22
C GLN A 91 28.59 -22.09 2.56
N LYS A 92 29.30 -21.50 1.59
CA LYS A 92 30.54 -20.73 1.83
C LYS A 92 30.29 -19.46 2.64
N LEU A 93 29.25 -18.69 2.32
CA LEU A 93 28.86 -17.48 3.08
C LEU A 93 28.47 -17.78 4.54
N LEU A 94 27.90 -18.94 4.79
CA LEU A 94 27.55 -19.41 6.14
C LEU A 94 28.75 -20.06 6.86
N ALA A 95 29.63 -20.75 6.14
CA ALA A 95 30.79 -21.44 6.69
C ALA A 95 31.97 -20.49 7.00
N ASP A 96 32.19 -19.46 6.18
CA ASP A 96 33.31 -18.52 6.38
C ASP A 96 33.10 -17.60 7.58
N GLY A 97 31.87 -17.51 8.14
CA GLY A 97 31.55 -16.79 9.38
C GLY A 97 31.82 -15.27 9.36
N ASN A 98 32.50 -14.76 8.34
CA ASN A 98 33.02 -13.40 8.23
C ASN A 98 32.11 -12.51 7.37
N ASN A 99 30.80 -12.73 7.50
CA ASN A 99 29.81 -11.96 6.77
C ASN A 99 29.60 -10.62 7.51
N SER A 100 30.23 -9.55 7.02
CA SER A 100 30.24 -8.24 7.66
C SER A 100 28.84 -7.71 7.96
N LEU A 101 27.86 -8.02 7.10
CA LEU A 101 26.46 -7.63 7.29
C LEU A 101 25.77 -8.47 8.38
N ILE A 102 25.97 -9.79 8.40
CA ILE A 102 25.40 -10.65 9.47
C ILE A 102 25.99 -10.24 10.82
N ASN A 103 27.29 -9.96 10.88
CA ASN A 103 27.93 -9.49 12.10
C ASN A 103 27.41 -8.10 12.51
N THR A 104 27.26 -7.16 11.57
CA THR A 104 26.68 -5.83 11.83
C THR A 104 25.24 -5.93 12.32
N MET A 105 24.39 -6.72 11.66
CA MET A 105 22.99 -6.91 12.05
C MET A 105 22.86 -7.64 13.38
N SER A 106 23.71 -8.64 13.63
CA SER A 106 23.74 -9.37 14.91
C SER A 106 24.23 -8.49 16.06
N ASN A 107 25.06 -7.49 15.80
CA ASN A 107 25.52 -6.53 16.80
C ASN A 107 24.51 -5.40 17.04
N LEU A 108 23.81 -4.95 15.99
CA LEU A 108 22.69 -3.99 16.13
C LEU A 108 21.51 -4.59 16.90
N PHE A 109 21.23 -5.88 16.69
CA PHE A 109 20.18 -6.62 17.41
C PHE A 109 20.79 -7.59 18.40
N ILE A 110 21.49 -7.09 19.41
CA ILE A 110 22.23 -7.91 20.38
C ILE A 110 21.35 -8.99 21.07
N THR A 111 20.06 -8.72 21.26
CA THR A 111 19.09 -9.69 21.82
C THR A 111 18.81 -10.86 20.89
N SER A 112 18.88 -10.67 19.56
CA SER A 112 18.72 -11.78 18.61
C SER A 112 19.95 -12.70 18.65
N LYS A 113 21.16 -12.13 18.72
CA LYS A 113 22.42 -12.86 18.89
C LYS A 113 22.44 -13.67 20.19
N LEU A 114 22.08 -13.04 21.30
CA LEU A 114 21.98 -13.71 22.61
C LEU A 114 20.86 -14.76 22.63
N GLY A 115 19.75 -14.52 21.94
CA GLY A 115 18.65 -15.49 21.80
C GLY A 115 19.07 -16.76 21.05
N VAL A 116 19.90 -16.62 20.02
CA VAL A 116 20.49 -17.77 19.30
C VAL A 116 21.43 -18.56 20.21
N PHE A 117 22.30 -17.88 20.97
CA PHE A 117 23.18 -18.57 21.93
C PHE A 117 22.44 -19.21 23.10
N ALA A 118 21.31 -18.64 23.52
CA ALA A 118 20.43 -19.25 24.52
C ALA A 118 19.69 -20.48 23.96
N ALA A 119 19.25 -20.44 22.70
CA ALA A 119 18.51 -21.53 22.09
C ALA A 119 19.41 -22.72 21.72
N ILE A 120 20.63 -22.48 21.23
CA ILE A 120 21.54 -23.53 20.73
C ILE A 120 22.54 -24.00 21.81
N GLY A 121 22.60 -23.34 22.97
CA GLY A 121 23.52 -23.69 24.04
C GLY A 121 23.26 -25.09 24.60
N ASN A 122 24.32 -25.90 24.73
CA ASN A 122 24.24 -27.22 25.37
C ASN A 122 24.41 -27.17 26.90
N ASP A 123 24.89 -26.04 27.43
CA ASP A 123 25.17 -25.83 28.85
C ASP A 123 24.08 -24.95 29.48
N ILE A 124 23.35 -25.50 30.45
CA ILE A 124 22.25 -24.85 31.16
C ILE A 124 22.68 -23.52 31.78
N GLY A 125 23.92 -23.43 32.30
CA GLY A 125 24.45 -22.19 32.88
C GLY A 125 24.58 -21.09 31.83
N LYS A 126 25.09 -21.43 30.63
CA LYS A 126 25.21 -20.48 29.51
C LYS A 126 23.84 -20.05 28.97
N ILE A 127 22.87 -20.98 28.92
CA ILE A 127 21.48 -20.65 28.52
C ILE A 127 20.90 -19.62 29.49
N LEU A 128 20.99 -19.86 30.80
CA LEU A 128 20.46 -18.97 31.83
C LEU A 128 21.13 -17.59 31.82
N ILE A 129 22.46 -17.54 31.66
CA ILE A 129 23.20 -16.29 31.56
C ILE A 129 22.74 -15.47 30.34
N ASN A 130 22.57 -16.11 29.18
CA ASN A 130 22.11 -15.42 27.98
C ASN A 130 20.69 -14.90 28.12
N ILE A 131 19.79 -15.67 28.75
CA ILE A 131 18.42 -15.23 29.08
C ILE A 131 18.45 -14.03 30.02
N LEU A 132 19.27 -14.08 31.08
CA LEU A 132 19.44 -12.99 32.03
C LEU A 132 19.94 -11.71 31.34
N LEU A 133 20.93 -11.82 30.45
CA LEU A 133 21.46 -10.70 29.67
C LEU A 133 20.39 -10.09 28.75
N ILE A 134 19.57 -10.92 28.10
CA ILE A 134 18.44 -10.43 27.28
C ILE A 134 17.48 -9.59 28.13
N ILE A 135 17.15 -10.06 29.33
CA ILE A 135 16.25 -9.37 30.26
C ILE A 135 16.87 -8.03 30.70
N ILE A 136 18.12 -8.05 31.16
CA ILE A 136 18.82 -6.84 31.65
C ILE A 136 18.92 -5.79 30.54
N ILE A 137 19.36 -6.18 29.34
CA ILE A 137 19.48 -5.25 28.21
C ILE A 137 18.12 -4.67 27.84
N SER A 138 17.07 -5.49 27.82
CA SER A 138 15.71 -5.03 27.53
C SER A 138 15.19 -4.06 28.58
N LEU A 139 15.45 -4.31 29.86
CA LEU A 139 15.08 -3.42 30.96
C LEU A 139 15.82 -2.10 30.91
N ILE A 140 17.13 -2.12 30.64
CA ILE A 140 17.94 -0.89 30.46
C ILE A 140 17.41 -0.08 29.27
N ALA A 141 17.16 -0.73 28.14
CA ALA A 141 16.63 -0.06 26.95
C ALA A 141 15.24 0.56 27.23
N LEU A 142 14.39 -0.13 27.99
CA LEU A 142 13.07 0.35 28.38
C LEU A 142 13.19 1.55 29.34
N ALA A 143 14.10 1.51 30.31
CA ALA A 143 14.37 2.63 31.21
C ALA A 143 14.83 3.87 30.43
N ILE A 144 15.77 3.72 29.49
CA ILE A 144 16.21 4.82 28.60
C ILE A 144 15.03 5.35 27.79
N PHE A 145 14.21 4.46 27.22
CA PHE A 145 13.03 4.84 26.47
C PHE A 145 12.05 5.69 27.29
N VAL A 146 11.75 5.29 28.53
CA VAL A 146 10.84 6.02 29.42
C VAL A 146 11.38 7.42 29.72
N VAL A 147 12.67 7.55 30.05
CA VAL A 147 13.30 8.85 30.33
C VAL A 147 13.24 9.78 29.12
N VAL A 148 13.60 9.28 27.92
CA VAL A 148 13.55 10.07 26.68
C VAL A 148 12.11 10.43 26.33
N SER A 149 11.17 9.49 26.47
CA SER A 149 9.76 9.71 26.15
C SER A 149 9.15 10.85 26.95
N ASN A 150 9.46 10.94 28.25
CA ASN A 150 8.88 11.98 29.10
C ASN A 150 9.26 13.40 28.64
N SER A 151 10.51 13.59 28.17
CA SER A 151 11.00 14.89 27.71
C SER A 151 10.52 15.25 26.29
N PHE A 152 10.41 14.26 25.40
CA PHE A 152 10.15 14.49 23.97
C PHE A 152 8.68 14.30 23.57
N TYR A 153 7.94 13.43 24.25
CA TYR A 153 6.61 12.99 23.80
C TYR A 153 5.57 14.11 23.87
N LEU A 154 5.40 14.79 25.02
CA LEU A 154 4.36 15.82 25.16
C LEU A 154 4.61 17.02 24.24
N LYS A 155 5.86 17.47 24.13
CA LYS A 155 6.25 18.57 23.21
C LYS A 155 6.09 18.17 21.73
N GLY A 156 6.23 16.88 21.42
CA GLY A 156 6.02 16.31 20.09
C GLY A 156 4.54 16.09 19.75
N ALA A 157 3.72 15.63 20.69
CA ALA A 157 2.33 15.30 20.46
C ALA A 157 1.44 16.55 20.35
N VAL A 158 1.63 17.54 21.23
CA VAL A 158 0.81 18.76 21.26
C VAL A 158 1.07 19.65 20.03
N GLY A 159 2.31 19.72 19.55
CA GLY A 159 2.61 20.49 18.33
C GLY A 159 2.13 19.81 17.04
N ALA A 160 1.77 18.52 17.07
CA ALA A 160 1.35 17.78 15.87
C ALA A 160 -0.11 18.03 15.48
N THR A 161 -0.95 18.48 16.42
CA THR A 161 -2.39 18.76 16.25
C THR A 161 -2.69 20.21 15.85
N GLU A 162 -1.77 21.15 16.09
CA GLU A 162 -1.95 22.55 15.69
C GLU A 162 -1.59 22.79 14.22
N GLY A 163 -2.61 22.96 13.38
CA GLY A 163 -2.46 23.36 11.98
C GLY A 163 -2.08 24.84 11.83
N TYR A 164 -1.07 25.13 11.02
CA TYR A 164 -0.70 26.50 10.66
C TYR A 164 -1.67 27.03 9.58
N GLY A 165 -2.61 27.88 9.97
CA GLY A 165 -3.46 28.65 9.06
C GLY A 165 -2.97 30.09 9.00
N LYS A 166 -2.49 30.56 7.84
CA LYS A 166 -2.23 31.99 7.62
C LYS A 166 -3.58 32.72 7.73
N LYS A 167 -3.86 33.33 8.87
CA LYS A 167 -5.06 34.18 9.08
C LYS A 167 -4.89 35.47 8.28
N SER A 168 -5.16 35.44 6.97
CA SER A 168 -5.35 36.67 6.20
C SER A 168 -6.83 37.03 6.22
N LYS A 169 -7.17 38.22 6.71
CA LYS A 169 -8.47 38.82 6.43
C LYS A 169 -8.52 39.07 4.91
N LEU A 170 -9.35 38.31 4.20
CA LEU A 170 -9.62 38.57 2.79
C LEU A 170 -10.50 39.81 2.71
N SER A 171 -10.13 40.77 1.85
CA SER A 171 -11.00 41.91 1.53
C SER A 171 -12.21 41.43 0.72
N GLY A 172 -13.36 42.10 0.81
CA GLY A 172 -14.58 41.73 0.06
C GLY A 172 -14.34 41.57 -1.45
N LYS A 173 -13.50 42.44 -2.03
CA LYS A 173 -13.09 42.36 -3.45
C LYS A 173 -12.22 41.12 -3.77
N GLU A 174 -11.46 40.63 -2.80
CA GLU A 174 -10.66 39.40 -2.96
C GLU A 174 -11.52 38.14 -2.79
N MET A 175 -12.62 38.24 -2.04
CA MET A 175 -13.61 37.18 -1.90
C MET A 175 -14.40 37.02 -3.20
N ASP A 176 -14.90 38.11 -3.77
CA ASP A 176 -15.65 38.10 -5.04
C ASP A 176 -14.81 37.61 -6.22
N ARG A 177 -13.53 37.99 -6.29
CA ARG A 177 -12.59 37.47 -7.30
C ARG A 177 -12.31 35.97 -7.16
N LYS A 178 -12.47 35.40 -5.95
CA LYS A 178 -12.28 33.97 -5.68
C LYS A 178 -13.55 33.16 -5.87
N ILE A 179 -14.73 33.78 -5.85
CA ILE A 179 -16.01 33.12 -6.10
C ILE A 179 -16.23 33.04 -7.61
N ILE A 180 -15.75 31.95 -8.21
CA ILE A 180 -15.94 31.66 -9.63
C ILE A 180 -17.14 30.72 -9.76
N LYS A 181 -18.10 31.05 -10.64
CA LYS A 181 -19.18 30.12 -11.02
C LYS A 181 -18.56 28.86 -11.60
N SER A 182 -18.79 27.71 -10.96
CA SER A 182 -18.38 26.40 -11.44
C SER A 182 -19.54 25.42 -11.37
N SER A 183 -19.48 24.34 -12.15
CA SER A 183 -20.50 23.30 -12.09
C SER A 183 -20.45 22.61 -10.73
N GLN A 184 -21.62 22.31 -10.17
CA GLN A 184 -21.75 21.67 -8.85
C GLN A 184 -20.92 20.38 -8.77
N LEU A 185 -20.99 19.53 -9.80
CA LEU A 185 -20.21 18.30 -9.88
C LEU A 185 -18.70 18.59 -9.91
N GLY A 186 -18.25 19.56 -10.72
CA GLY A 186 -16.84 19.93 -10.81
C GLY A 186 -16.27 20.46 -9.49
N THR A 187 -17.04 21.25 -8.76
CA THR A 187 -16.65 21.74 -7.43
C THR A 187 -16.47 20.58 -6.45
N TRP A 188 -17.38 19.60 -6.46
CA TRP A 188 -17.30 18.43 -5.58
C TRP A 188 -16.16 17.49 -5.95
N VAL A 189 -15.90 17.25 -7.24
CA VAL A 189 -14.73 16.49 -7.69
C VAL A 189 -13.45 17.17 -7.23
N LYS A 190 -13.36 18.50 -7.39
CA LYS A 190 -12.22 19.28 -6.93
C LYS A 190 -12.04 19.20 -5.42
N LYS A 191 -13.13 19.25 -4.64
CA LYS A 191 -13.10 19.05 -3.18
C LYS A 191 -12.47 17.70 -2.83
N GLU A 192 -12.93 16.60 -3.44
CA GLU A 192 -12.41 15.25 -3.18
C GLU A 192 -10.92 15.15 -3.51
N LEU A 193 -10.50 15.66 -4.67
CA LEU A 193 -9.08 15.68 -5.04
C LEU A 193 -8.24 16.52 -4.06
N ILE A 194 -8.72 17.70 -3.65
CA ILE A 194 -8.00 18.53 -2.67
C ILE A 194 -7.80 17.78 -1.34
N ILE A 195 -8.83 17.08 -0.85
CA ILE A 195 -8.73 16.27 0.37
C ILE A 195 -7.64 15.18 0.20
N LEU A 196 -7.65 14.49 -0.93
CA LEU A 196 -6.68 13.43 -1.25
C LEU A 196 -5.24 13.93 -1.31
N PHE A 197 -5.00 15.09 -1.93
CA PHE A 197 -3.66 15.65 -2.10
C PHE A 197 -3.14 16.42 -0.88
N ARG A 198 -4.04 17.05 -0.10
CA ARG A 198 -3.63 17.85 1.07
C ARG A 198 -3.48 17.06 2.35
N THR A 199 -4.15 15.92 2.49
CA THR A 199 -4.03 15.09 3.68
C THR A 199 -2.90 14.07 3.49
N PRO A 200 -1.80 14.13 4.28
CA PRO A 200 -0.64 13.26 4.07
C PRO A 200 -0.96 11.76 4.10
N ALA A 201 -1.86 11.34 4.99
CA ALA A 201 -2.32 9.96 5.06
C ALA A 201 -3.00 9.50 3.77
N TYR A 202 -3.81 10.36 3.15
CA TYR A 202 -4.53 10.03 1.92
C TYR A 202 -3.62 10.09 0.71
N LEU A 203 -2.71 11.06 0.66
CA LEU A 203 -1.71 11.16 -0.39
C LEU A 203 -0.85 9.89 -0.44
N LEU A 204 -0.31 9.44 0.69
CA LEU A 204 0.59 8.28 0.73
C LEU A 204 -0.13 6.95 0.42
N ASN A 205 -1.41 6.81 0.76
CA ASN A 205 -2.13 5.54 0.61
C ASN A 205 -3.03 5.46 -0.63
N CYS A 206 -3.53 6.57 -1.15
CA CYS A 206 -4.42 6.61 -2.32
C CYS A 206 -3.71 7.12 -3.58
N VAL A 207 -2.86 8.14 -3.45
CA VAL A 207 -2.23 8.81 -4.60
C VAL A 207 -0.85 8.22 -4.91
N ALA A 208 0.01 8.06 -3.90
CA ALA A 208 1.36 7.58 -4.12
C ALA A 208 1.38 6.13 -4.64
N ILE A 209 0.44 5.29 -4.18
CA ILE A 209 0.37 3.87 -4.58
C ILE A 209 0.16 3.66 -6.09
N ILE A 210 -0.48 4.63 -6.77
CA ILE A 210 -0.70 4.66 -8.22
C ILE A 210 0.63 4.64 -8.98
N ILE A 211 1.64 5.33 -8.44
CA ILE A 211 2.98 5.46 -9.04
C ILE A 211 3.89 4.34 -8.52
N LEU A 212 3.80 4.02 -7.23
CA LEU A 212 4.69 3.05 -6.59
C LEU A 212 4.49 1.64 -7.09
N LEU A 213 3.25 1.19 -7.26
CA LEU A 213 2.97 -0.19 -7.61
C LEU A 213 3.58 -0.57 -8.98
N PRO A 214 3.41 0.22 -10.06
CA PRO A 214 4.12 -0.02 -11.31
C PRO A 214 5.65 0.02 -11.17
N ILE A 215 6.18 0.96 -10.38
CA ILE A 215 7.62 1.11 -10.15
C ILE A 215 8.19 -0.14 -9.47
N ILE A 216 7.53 -0.66 -8.44
CA ILE A 216 7.95 -1.86 -7.72
C ILE A 216 7.98 -3.06 -8.68
N LEU A 217 6.97 -3.22 -9.51
CA LEU A 217 6.91 -4.32 -10.49
C LEU A 217 8.04 -4.21 -11.52
N LEU A 218 8.28 -3.02 -12.08
CA LEU A 218 9.38 -2.78 -13.01
C LEU A 218 10.74 -3.03 -12.37
N PHE A 219 10.96 -2.57 -11.14
CA PHE A 219 12.20 -2.83 -10.41
C PHE A 219 12.40 -4.32 -10.12
N SER A 220 11.34 -5.05 -9.78
CA SER A 220 11.42 -6.49 -9.55
C SER A 220 11.89 -7.24 -10.80
N LEU A 221 11.40 -6.83 -11.98
CA LEU A 221 11.81 -7.44 -13.26
C LEU A 221 13.28 -7.17 -13.60
N ILE A 222 13.80 -5.99 -13.28
CA ILE A 222 15.20 -5.60 -13.54
C ILE A 222 16.16 -6.21 -12.52
N ALA A 223 15.69 -6.43 -11.29
CA ALA A 223 16.51 -6.98 -10.21
C ALA A 223 16.84 -8.47 -10.40
N GLU A 224 16.08 -9.20 -11.23
CA GLU A 224 16.45 -10.55 -11.68
C GLU A 224 17.73 -10.43 -12.52
N GLY A 225 18.78 -11.17 -12.15
CA GLY A 225 20.18 -10.96 -12.57
C GLY A 225 20.52 -10.93 -14.06
N ASP A 226 19.54 -11.04 -14.97
CA ASP A 226 19.67 -10.72 -16.40
C ASP A 226 18.44 -9.91 -16.89
N GLY A 227 18.21 -8.76 -16.27
CA GLY A 227 17.10 -7.88 -16.62
C GLY A 227 17.07 -7.48 -18.10
N ALA A 228 18.21 -7.53 -18.81
CA ALA A 228 18.29 -7.29 -20.25
C ALA A 228 17.66 -8.46 -21.05
N ALA A 229 18.00 -9.71 -20.73
CA ALA A 229 17.36 -10.86 -21.37
C ALA A 229 15.86 -10.94 -21.07
N THR A 230 15.43 -10.63 -19.85
CA THR A 230 14.01 -10.56 -19.49
C THR A 230 13.29 -9.48 -20.30
N LEU A 231 13.92 -8.31 -20.49
CA LEU A 231 13.35 -7.22 -21.29
C LEU A 231 13.21 -7.61 -22.76
N GLU A 232 14.22 -8.27 -23.33
CA GLU A 232 14.20 -8.75 -24.71
C GLU A 232 13.19 -9.89 -24.91
N MET A 233 13.04 -10.78 -23.93
CA MET A 233 11.98 -11.79 -23.94
C MET A 233 10.59 -11.14 -23.96
N ILE A 234 10.35 -10.13 -23.12
CA ILE A 234 9.08 -9.40 -23.10
C ILE A 234 8.86 -8.72 -24.45
N ARG A 235 9.85 -8.04 -25.03
CA ARG A 235 9.76 -7.42 -26.36
C ARG A 235 9.43 -8.44 -27.46
N GLY A 236 10.07 -9.62 -27.41
CA GLY A 236 9.78 -10.74 -28.30
C GLY A 236 8.33 -11.22 -28.18
N MET A 237 7.78 -11.30 -26.97
CA MET A 237 6.36 -11.63 -26.75
C MET A 237 5.44 -10.55 -27.32
N MET A 238 5.79 -9.27 -27.16
CA MET A 238 4.98 -8.11 -27.56
C MET A 238 4.85 -7.95 -29.09
N THR A 239 5.82 -8.49 -29.83
CA THR A 239 5.81 -8.49 -31.30
C THR A 239 5.10 -9.71 -31.88
N ASN A 240 4.98 -10.80 -31.13
CA ASN A 240 4.30 -12.01 -31.57
C ASN A 240 2.77 -11.87 -31.51
N LYS A 241 2.12 -11.88 -32.68
CA LYS A 241 0.66 -11.77 -32.82
C LYS A 241 -0.11 -12.91 -32.15
N GLU A 242 0.47 -14.09 -31.99
CA GLU A 242 -0.18 -15.21 -31.30
C GLU A 242 -0.31 -14.96 -29.78
N MET A 243 0.59 -14.16 -29.22
CA MET A 243 0.62 -13.81 -27.80
C MET A 243 -0.29 -12.62 -27.46
N TYR A 244 -0.92 -11.98 -28.44
CA TYR A 244 -1.73 -10.78 -28.25
C TYR A 244 -2.92 -10.98 -27.31
N SER A 245 -3.53 -12.16 -27.34
CA SER A 245 -4.61 -12.52 -26.40
C SER A 245 -4.10 -12.54 -24.95
N ILE A 246 -2.91 -13.13 -24.74
CA ILE A 246 -2.27 -13.21 -23.41
C ILE A 246 -1.85 -11.82 -22.92
N ILE A 247 -1.27 -11.00 -23.79
CA ILE A 247 -0.88 -9.62 -23.46
C ILE A 247 -2.10 -8.79 -23.06
N LEU A 248 -3.19 -8.91 -23.82
CA LEU A 248 -4.44 -8.21 -23.51
C LEU A 248 -5.01 -8.66 -22.16
N MET A 249 -5.05 -9.97 -21.90
CA MET A 249 -5.49 -10.53 -20.61
C MET A 249 -4.62 -10.05 -19.44
N ALA A 250 -3.30 -10.04 -19.63
CA ALA A 250 -2.35 -9.58 -18.60
C ALA A 250 -2.50 -8.07 -18.33
N ALA A 251 -2.60 -7.26 -19.37
CA ALA A 251 -2.84 -5.81 -19.23
C ALA A 251 -4.17 -5.55 -18.51
N PHE A 252 -5.23 -6.23 -18.93
CA PHE A 252 -6.55 -6.13 -18.34
C PHE A 252 -6.58 -6.54 -16.85
N GLY A 253 -6.00 -7.69 -16.52
CA GLY A 253 -5.87 -8.17 -15.14
C GLY A 253 -5.02 -7.25 -14.28
N GLY A 254 -3.94 -6.70 -14.85
CA GLY A 254 -3.10 -5.69 -14.21
C GLY A 254 -3.89 -4.44 -13.84
N ILE A 255 -4.66 -3.87 -14.78
CA ILE A 255 -5.49 -2.69 -14.54
C ILE A 255 -6.56 -2.97 -13.48
N LEU A 256 -7.24 -4.11 -13.54
CA LEU A 256 -8.21 -4.53 -12.53
C LEU A 256 -7.58 -4.59 -11.14
N PHE A 257 -6.42 -5.25 -11.03
CA PHE A 257 -5.71 -5.39 -9.77
C PHE A 257 -5.26 -4.03 -9.22
N THR A 258 -4.65 -3.18 -10.05
CA THR A 258 -4.19 -1.86 -9.60
C THR A 258 -5.35 -0.94 -9.21
N CYS A 259 -6.44 -0.92 -10.00
CA CYS A 259 -7.59 -0.07 -9.69
C CYS A 259 -8.37 -0.59 -8.48
N GLY A 260 -8.52 -1.92 -8.34
CA GLY A 260 -9.24 -2.55 -7.24
C GLY A 260 -8.51 -2.49 -5.90
N THR A 261 -7.17 -2.47 -5.92
CA THR A 261 -6.33 -2.30 -4.72
C THR A 261 -6.22 -0.85 -4.26
N ASN A 262 -6.52 0.14 -5.11
CA ASN A 262 -6.46 1.54 -4.73
C ASN A 262 -7.64 1.89 -3.81
N PRO A 263 -7.38 2.31 -2.55
CA PRO A 263 -8.46 2.61 -1.60
C PRO A 263 -9.19 3.93 -1.87
N ALA A 264 -8.83 4.67 -2.92
CA ALA A 264 -9.39 6.00 -3.22
C ALA A 264 -10.93 6.03 -3.30
N ALA A 265 -11.56 5.02 -3.90
CA ALA A 265 -13.01 4.86 -3.96
C ALA A 265 -13.58 4.17 -2.72
N SER A 266 -12.97 3.04 -2.31
CA SER A 266 -13.45 2.16 -1.24
C SER A 266 -13.34 2.73 0.17
N THR A 267 -12.80 3.94 0.31
CA THR A 267 -12.71 4.68 1.57
C THR A 267 -13.25 6.12 1.45
N SER A 268 -13.88 6.46 0.33
CA SER A 268 -14.29 7.83 0.00
C SER A 268 -15.31 8.47 0.96
N ILE A 269 -16.15 7.67 1.61
CA ILE A 269 -17.09 8.05 2.68
C ILE A 269 -16.40 7.93 4.03
N SER A 270 -15.67 6.83 4.27
CA SER A 270 -14.93 6.59 5.52
C SER A 270 -13.96 7.74 5.83
N ARG A 271 -13.34 8.35 4.81
CA ARG A 271 -12.45 9.53 4.95
C ARG A 271 -13.13 10.79 5.47
N GLU A 272 -14.46 10.91 5.34
CA GLU A 272 -15.20 12.03 5.93
C GLU A 272 -15.38 11.86 7.44
N GLY A 273 -15.34 10.61 7.93
CA GLY A 273 -15.44 10.28 9.34
C GLY A 273 -16.73 10.79 9.97
N GLU A 274 -16.64 11.23 11.23
CA GLU A 274 -17.76 11.83 11.96
C GLU A 274 -18.36 13.07 11.26
N LYS A 275 -17.61 13.72 10.36
CA LYS A 275 -18.07 14.94 9.64
C LYS A 275 -18.96 14.63 8.44
N VAL A 276 -19.28 13.36 8.17
CA VAL A 276 -20.16 12.97 7.06
C VAL A 276 -21.55 13.63 7.14
N PHE A 277 -22.02 13.97 8.36
CA PHE A 277 -23.29 14.69 8.54
C PHE A 277 -23.30 16.04 7.82
N ILE A 278 -22.15 16.73 7.72
CA ILE A 278 -22.05 18.04 7.06
C ILE A 278 -22.46 17.91 5.58
N SER A 279 -22.05 16.83 4.93
CA SER A 279 -22.39 16.54 3.55
C SER A 279 -23.90 16.37 3.33
N LYS A 280 -24.68 16.05 4.37
CA LYS A 280 -26.15 15.96 4.31
C LYS A 280 -26.86 17.31 4.39
N PHE A 281 -26.27 18.31 5.04
CA PHE A 281 -26.84 19.67 5.16
C PHE A 281 -26.55 20.55 3.94
N LEU A 282 -25.63 20.15 3.07
CA LEU A 282 -25.32 20.90 1.86
C LEU A 282 -26.45 20.76 0.84
N PRO A 283 -26.85 21.85 0.15
CA PRO A 283 -27.92 21.84 -0.85
C PRO A 283 -27.44 21.20 -2.17
N VAL A 284 -26.95 19.97 -2.10
CA VAL A 284 -26.40 19.20 -3.23
C VAL A 284 -27.00 17.81 -3.21
N SER A 285 -27.52 17.36 -4.36
CA SER A 285 -28.09 16.02 -4.48
C SER A 285 -27.08 14.93 -4.11
N TYR A 286 -27.52 13.90 -3.40
CA TYR A 286 -26.65 12.77 -3.04
C TYR A 286 -26.05 12.07 -4.27
N LYS A 287 -26.80 12.02 -5.38
CA LYS A 287 -26.29 11.51 -6.67
C LYS A 287 -25.06 12.30 -7.12
N THR A 288 -25.09 13.62 -7.04
CA THR A 288 -23.94 14.47 -7.39
C THR A 288 -22.75 14.22 -6.46
N GLN A 289 -22.98 14.05 -5.16
CA GLN A 289 -21.92 13.78 -4.19
C GLN A 289 -21.25 12.43 -4.43
N ILE A 290 -22.05 11.38 -4.67
CA ILE A 290 -21.58 10.02 -4.95
C ILE A 290 -20.82 9.99 -6.29
N ASN A 291 -21.37 10.59 -7.35
CA ASN A 291 -20.71 10.66 -8.65
C ASN A 291 -19.40 11.45 -8.60
N ALA A 292 -19.32 12.50 -7.78
CA ALA A 292 -18.06 13.22 -7.59
C ALA A 292 -16.95 12.33 -7.01
N LYS A 293 -17.29 11.44 -6.07
CA LYS A 293 -16.36 10.47 -5.49
C LYS A 293 -15.91 9.45 -6.53
N ILE A 294 -16.83 8.90 -7.32
CA ILE A 294 -16.50 7.98 -8.43
C ILE A 294 -15.55 8.67 -9.42
N ILE A 295 -15.88 9.88 -9.89
CA ILE A 295 -15.06 10.63 -10.85
C ILE A 295 -13.68 10.96 -10.28
N SER A 296 -13.58 11.35 -9.01
CA SER A 296 -12.27 11.59 -8.38
C SER A 296 -11.39 10.34 -8.37
N SER A 297 -11.98 9.17 -8.15
CA SER A 297 -11.26 7.89 -8.24
C SER A 297 -10.85 7.54 -9.68
N ILE A 298 -11.70 7.83 -10.67
CA ILE A 298 -11.40 7.65 -12.10
C ILE A 298 -10.21 8.52 -12.49
N ILE A 299 -10.19 9.79 -12.08
CA ILE A 299 -9.09 10.72 -12.37
C ILE A 299 -7.77 10.20 -11.78
N LEU A 300 -7.79 9.72 -10.54
CA LEU A 300 -6.61 9.16 -9.89
C LEU A 300 -6.13 7.87 -10.59
N ASN A 301 -6.99 6.85 -10.69
CA ASN A 301 -6.61 5.58 -11.30
C ASN A 301 -6.32 5.71 -12.81
N GLY A 302 -6.84 6.74 -13.47
CA GLY A 302 -6.50 7.06 -14.86
C GLY A 302 -5.01 7.32 -15.05
N ALA A 303 -4.31 7.84 -14.03
CA ALA A 303 -2.85 7.96 -14.07
C ALA A 303 -2.15 6.59 -14.15
N THR A 304 -2.66 5.57 -13.46
CA THR A 304 -2.13 4.20 -13.59
C THR A 304 -2.34 3.64 -14.98
N VAL A 305 -3.49 3.90 -15.60
CA VAL A 305 -3.77 3.50 -16.99
C VAL A 305 -2.79 4.16 -17.96
N VAL A 306 -2.50 5.45 -17.79
CA VAL A 306 -1.50 6.15 -18.60
C VAL A 306 -0.12 5.54 -18.43
N ILE A 307 0.31 5.25 -17.20
CA ILE A 307 1.60 4.59 -16.93
C ILE A 307 1.66 3.22 -17.64
N LEU A 308 0.60 2.42 -17.54
CA LEU A 308 0.55 1.11 -18.17
C LEU A 308 0.58 1.19 -19.70
N LEU A 309 -0.13 2.15 -20.31
CA LEU A 309 -0.08 2.38 -21.75
C LEU A 309 1.32 2.81 -22.21
N ILE A 310 2.01 3.68 -21.44
CA ILE A 310 3.40 4.05 -21.69
C ILE A 310 4.30 2.81 -21.63
N CYS A 311 4.14 1.94 -20.63
CA CYS A 311 4.89 0.70 -20.55
C CYS A 311 4.66 -0.17 -21.80
N LEU A 312 3.42 -0.39 -22.20
CA LEU A 312 3.09 -1.17 -23.40
C LEU A 312 3.75 -0.57 -24.67
N ILE A 313 3.77 0.75 -24.82
CA ILE A 313 4.45 1.43 -25.93
C ILE A 313 5.97 1.18 -25.88
N VAL A 314 6.59 1.33 -24.72
CA VAL A 314 8.04 1.12 -24.53
C VAL A 314 8.45 -0.32 -24.83
N PHE A 315 7.56 -1.28 -24.56
CA PHE A 315 7.75 -2.70 -24.88
C PHE A 315 7.38 -3.07 -26.33
N GLY A 316 6.95 -2.12 -27.16
CA GLY A 316 6.67 -2.35 -28.57
C GLY A 316 5.29 -2.94 -28.87
N ALA A 317 4.28 -2.69 -28.03
CA ALA A 317 2.91 -3.13 -28.28
C ALA A 317 2.37 -2.56 -29.60
N GLY A 318 1.70 -3.41 -30.38
CA GLY A 318 0.97 -2.96 -31.57
C GLY A 318 -0.20 -2.02 -31.21
N VAL A 319 -0.51 -1.08 -32.12
CA VAL A 319 -1.58 -0.07 -31.96
C VAL A 319 -2.93 -0.70 -31.61
N LYS A 320 -3.22 -1.88 -32.17
CA LYS A 320 -4.45 -2.63 -31.88
C LYS A 320 -4.59 -3.00 -30.40
N ILE A 321 -3.51 -3.47 -29.77
CA ILE A 321 -3.51 -3.82 -28.34
C ILE A 321 -3.65 -2.56 -27.49
N LEU A 322 -2.97 -1.47 -27.85
CA LEU A 322 -3.10 -0.20 -27.13
C LEU A 322 -4.54 0.31 -27.14
N ALA A 323 -5.21 0.28 -28.31
CA ALA A 323 -6.59 0.69 -28.44
C ALA A 323 -7.55 -0.20 -27.63
N MET A 324 -7.39 -1.53 -27.70
CA MET A 324 -8.21 -2.47 -26.92
C MET A 324 -8.02 -2.28 -25.41
N THR A 325 -6.77 -2.16 -24.96
CA THR A 325 -6.44 -1.92 -23.55
C THR A 325 -7.02 -0.58 -23.09
N LEU A 326 -6.96 0.48 -23.88
CA LEU A 326 -7.55 1.79 -23.53
C LEU A 326 -9.06 1.69 -23.31
N VAL A 327 -9.80 1.03 -24.21
CA VAL A 327 -11.25 0.85 -24.08
C VAL A 327 -11.59 0.06 -22.81
N LEU A 328 -10.92 -1.07 -22.58
CA LEU A 328 -11.12 -1.87 -21.37
C LEU A 328 -10.78 -1.07 -20.10
N SER A 329 -9.72 -0.26 -20.15
CA SER A 329 -9.29 0.57 -19.02
C SER A 329 -10.39 1.55 -18.60
N ILE A 330 -11.04 2.22 -19.56
CA ILE A 330 -12.11 3.19 -19.26
C ILE A 330 -13.27 2.52 -18.53
N LEU A 331 -13.67 1.31 -18.95
CA LEU A 331 -14.72 0.54 -18.29
C LEU A 331 -14.28 0.12 -16.88
N VAL A 332 -13.07 -0.42 -16.73
CA VAL A 332 -12.53 -0.82 -15.42
C VAL A 332 -12.42 0.35 -14.45
N LEU A 333 -12.05 1.54 -14.91
CA LEU A 333 -11.98 2.74 -14.08
C LEU A 333 -13.35 3.07 -13.47
N TYR A 334 -14.41 2.99 -14.28
CA TYR A 334 -15.77 3.20 -13.80
C TYR A 334 -16.19 2.08 -12.86
N PHE A 335 -16.00 0.81 -13.24
CA PHE A 335 -16.30 -0.36 -12.42
C PHE A 335 -15.68 -0.25 -11.02
N ALA A 336 -14.36 -0.03 -10.95
CA ALA A 336 -13.61 0.05 -9.70
C ALA A 336 -14.05 1.26 -8.85
N GLY A 337 -14.31 2.40 -9.49
CA GLY A 337 -14.82 3.59 -8.81
C GLY A 337 -16.22 3.37 -8.22
N ALA A 338 -17.16 2.86 -9.01
CA ALA A 338 -18.55 2.65 -8.61
C ALA A 338 -18.69 1.54 -7.56
N SER A 339 -18.07 0.37 -7.79
CA SER A 339 -18.07 -0.73 -6.83
C SER A 339 -17.39 -0.33 -5.52
N GLY A 340 -16.24 0.36 -5.57
CA GLY A 340 -15.55 0.86 -4.39
C GLY A 340 -16.42 1.81 -3.55
N VAL A 341 -17.06 2.81 -4.18
CA VAL A 341 -17.93 3.74 -3.46
C VAL A 341 -19.15 3.03 -2.87
N LEU A 342 -19.75 2.06 -3.57
CA LEU A 342 -20.86 1.27 -3.03
C LEU A 342 -20.46 0.41 -1.83
N ILE A 343 -19.28 -0.21 -1.86
CA ILE A 343 -18.75 -0.97 -0.73
C ILE A 343 -18.61 -0.06 0.48
N ASP A 344 -18.05 1.14 0.28
CA ASP A 344 -17.84 2.08 1.37
C ASP A 344 -19.15 2.66 1.92
N LEU A 345 -20.14 2.91 1.06
CA LEU A 345 -21.49 3.31 1.49
C LEU A 345 -22.21 2.20 2.28
N SER A 346 -21.91 0.94 1.98
CA SER A 346 -22.56 -0.21 2.64
C SER A 346 -21.95 -0.51 4.01
N SER A 347 -20.66 -0.26 4.21
CA SER A 347 -19.99 -0.46 5.50
C SER A 347 -18.92 0.60 5.78
N PRO A 348 -19.30 1.89 5.98
CA PRO A 348 -18.32 2.94 6.17
C PRO A 348 -17.73 2.90 7.57
N LYS A 349 -16.44 3.20 7.66
CA LYS A 349 -15.71 3.36 8.91
C LYS A 349 -15.66 4.84 9.27
N LEU A 350 -16.70 5.32 9.96
CA LEU A 350 -16.84 6.74 10.31
C LEU A 350 -16.07 7.15 11.59
N ILE A 351 -15.85 6.21 12.51
CA ILE A 351 -15.15 6.47 13.77
C ILE A 351 -13.68 6.06 13.62
N TRP A 352 -12.79 7.05 13.67
CA TRP A 352 -11.34 6.83 13.64
C TRP A 352 -10.60 7.97 14.35
N ASP A 353 -9.53 7.63 15.07
CA ASP A 353 -8.72 8.62 15.81
C ASP A 353 -7.66 9.32 14.95
N ASN A 354 -7.37 8.76 13.76
CA ASN A 354 -6.38 9.27 12.82
C ASN A 354 -6.79 8.91 11.38
N GLU A 355 -6.57 9.83 10.44
CA GLU A 355 -6.87 9.68 9.01
C GLU A 355 -6.24 8.40 8.41
N GLN A 356 -5.11 7.93 8.94
CA GLN A 356 -4.52 6.66 8.49
C GLN A 356 -5.41 5.45 8.75
N LYS A 357 -6.17 5.43 9.85
CA LYS A 357 -7.07 4.32 10.19
C LYS A 357 -8.29 4.25 9.26
N ALA A 358 -8.69 5.39 8.68
CA ALA A 358 -9.79 5.47 7.70
C ALA A 358 -9.45 4.75 6.39
N VAL A 359 -8.15 4.65 6.06
CA VAL A 359 -7.67 4.05 4.81
C VAL A 359 -6.99 2.69 5.02
N LYS A 360 -5.94 2.63 5.85
CA LYS A 360 -5.10 1.40 6.00
C LYS A 360 -5.80 0.28 6.76
N GLN A 361 -6.56 0.62 7.80
CA GLN A 361 -7.25 -0.37 8.64
C GLN A 361 -8.73 -0.51 8.22
N ASN A 362 -9.03 -0.22 6.96
CA ASN A 362 -10.38 -0.33 6.43
C ASN A 362 -10.48 -1.59 5.57
N PHE A 363 -11.31 -2.53 6.02
CA PHE A 363 -11.56 -3.78 5.30
C PHE A 363 -12.25 -3.55 3.94
N ASN A 364 -12.83 -2.38 3.68
CA ASN A 364 -13.44 -2.05 2.40
C ASN A 364 -12.45 -2.09 1.24
N SER A 365 -11.19 -1.72 1.48
CA SER A 365 -10.11 -1.82 0.49
C SER A 365 -9.83 -3.29 0.12
N LEU A 366 -9.88 -4.19 1.09
CA LEU A 366 -9.75 -5.64 0.85
C LEU A 366 -10.96 -6.17 0.06
N LYS A 367 -12.18 -5.77 0.41
CA LYS A 367 -13.40 -6.14 -0.34
C LYS A 367 -13.35 -5.67 -1.79
N SER A 368 -12.90 -4.43 -2.03
CA SER A 368 -12.70 -3.86 -3.37
C SER A 368 -11.70 -4.68 -4.18
N MET A 369 -10.55 -5.03 -3.58
CA MET A 369 -9.56 -5.90 -4.20
C MET A 369 -10.13 -7.28 -4.55
N LEU A 370 -10.86 -7.92 -3.63
CA LEU A 370 -11.45 -9.24 -3.88
C LEU A 370 -12.49 -9.19 -5.00
N ILE A 371 -13.31 -8.15 -5.07
CA ILE A 371 -14.28 -7.97 -6.17
C ILE A 371 -13.56 -7.80 -7.51
N ALA A 372 -12.47 -7.04 -7.56
CA ALA A 372 -11.66 -6.89 -8.77
C ALA A 372 -10.98 -8.20 -9.19
N ILE A 373 -10.48 -8.99 -8.24
CA ILE A 373 -9.91 -10.33 -8.51
C ILE A 373 -10.98 -11.28 -9.03
N LEU A 374 -12.17 -11.30 -8.41
CA LEU A 374 -13.30 -12.12 -8.87
C LEU A 374 -13.72 -11.73 -10.29
N LEU A 375 -13.82 -10.43 -10.59
CA LEU A 375 -14.12 -9.96 -11.93
C LEU A 375 -13.03 -10.41 -12.93
N GLY A 376 -11.76 -10.29 -12.55
CA GLY A 376 -10.64 -10.78 -13.35
C GLY A 376 -10.75 -12.28 -13.62
N ALA A 377 -11.06 -13.09 -12.61
CA ALA A 377 -11.24 -14.52 -12.76
C ALA A 377 -12.41 -14.86 -13.71
N VAL A 378 -13.58 -14.23 -13.53
CA VAL A 378 -14.78 -14.46 -14.33
C VAL A 378 -14.58 -14.07 -15.80
N THR A 379 -13.73 -13.09 -16.09
CA THR A 379 -13.48 -12.60 -17.45
C THR A 379 -12.29 -13.28 -18.12
N ILE A 380 -11.18 -13.48 -17.40
CA ILE A 380 -9.92 -13.99 -17.96
C ILE A 380 -9.94 -15.52 -18.06
N ILE A 381 -10.46 -16.25 -17.07
CA ILE A 381 -10.39 -17.73 -17.06
C ILE A 381 -11.15 -18.33 -18.26
N PRO A 382 -12.40 -17.93 -18.58
CA PRO A 382 -13.10 -18.50 -19.73
C PRO A 382 -12.39 -18.20 -21.05
N VAL A 383 -11.86 -16.97 -21.20
CA VAL A 383 -11.12 -16.56 -22.40
C VAL A 383 -9.83 -17.37 -22.55
N ALA A 384 -9.12 -17.62 -21.45
CA ALA A 384 -7.90 -18.43 -21.44
C ALA A 384 -8.17 -19.91 -21.76
N LEU A 385 -9.23 -20.50 -21.19
CA LEU A 385 -9.61 -21.90 -21.42
C LEU A 385 -10.07 -22.15 -22.86
N LEU A 386 -10.86 -21.23 -23.42
CA LEU A 386 -11.40 -21.34 -24.78
C LEU A 386 -10.37 -21.01 -25.88
N LYS A 387 -9.19 -20.50 -25.50
CA LYS A 387 -8.10 -20.10 -26.42
C LYS A 387 -8.59 -19.27 -27.61
N VAL A 388 -9.52 -18.34 -27.35
CA VAL A 388 -10.16 -17.54 -28.39
C VAL A 388 -9.22 -16.49 -28.98
N ASN A 389 -9.47 -16.10 -30.22
CA ASN A 389 -8.79 -15.00 -30.88
C ASN A 389 -8.93 -13.69 -30.07
N THR A 390 -7.90 -12.85 -30.06
CA THR A 390 -7.84 -11.55 -29.38
C THR A 390 -9.08 -10.67 -29.60
N ASN A 391 -9.67 -10.67 -30.80
CA ASN A 391 -10.89 -9.89 -31.07
C ASN A 391 -12.09 -10.40 -30.27
N ILE A 392 -12.25 -11.71 -30.18
CA ILE A 392 -13.35 -12.37 -29.46
C ILE A 392 -13.11 -12.21 -27.95
N ALA A 393 -11.87 -12.40 -27.49
CA ALA A 393 -11.46 -12.12 -26.11
C ALA A 393 -11.85 -10.69 -25.68
N PHE A 394 -11.47 -9.70 -26.49
CA PHE A 394 -11.81 -8.31 -26.27
C PHE A 394 -13.33 -8.08 -26.22
N GLY A 395 -14.08 -8.63 -27.18
CA GLY A 395 -15.54 -8.53 -27.21
C GLY A 395 -16.20 -9.09 -25.95
N ILE A 396 -15.80 -10.28 -25.52
CA ILE A 396 -16.32 -10.92 -24.30
C ILE A 396 -16.04 -10.06 -23.06
N MET A 397 -14.80 -9.60 -22.89
CA MET A 397 -14.43 -8.75 -21.75
C MET A 397 -15.22 -7.43 -21.73
N VAL A 398 -15.32 -6.75 -22.87
CA VAL A 398 -16.10 -5.52 -22.99
C VAL A 398 -17.56 -5.77 -22.65
N CYS A 399 -18.18 -6.81 -23.23
CA CYS A 399 -19.59 -7.12 -22.97
C CYS A 399 -19.87 -7.37 -21.48
N ILE A 400 -19.04 -8.19 -20.83
CA ILE A 400 -19.22 -8.52 -19.41
C ILE A 400 -19.11 -7.26 -18.54
N ILE A 401 -18.06 -6.47 -18.72
CA ILE A 401 -17.82 -5.29 -17.87
C ILE A 401 -18.87 -4.21 -18.16
N LEU A 402 -19.23 -4.00 -19.42
CA LEU A 402 -20.25 -3.02 -19.79
C LEU A 402 -21.59 -3.34 -19.13
N VAL A 403 -22.01 -4.61 -19.15
CA VAL A 403 -23.23 -5.06 -18.46
C VAL A 403 -23.13 -4.78 -16.95
N LEU A 404 -21.99 -5.11 -16.33
CA LEU A 404 -21.77 -4.84 -14.91
C LEU A 404 -21.78 -3.34 -14.59
N ASP A 405 -21.19 -2.51 -15.44
CA ASP A 405 -21.17 -1.06 -15.27
C ASP A 405 -22.56 -0.45 -15.37
N ILE A 406 -23.40 -0.94 -16.30
CA ILE A 406 -24.81 -0.52 -16.39
C ILE A 406 -25.56 -0.90 -15.10
N VAL A 407 -25.34 -2.11 -14.59
CA VAL A 407 -25.94 -2.56 -13.32
C VAL A 407 -25.45 -1.69 -12.16
N LEU A 408 -24.14 -1.44 -12.07
CA LEU A 408 -23.55 -0.59 -11.03
C LEU A 408 -24.06 0.85 -11.10
N TYR A 409 -24.21 1.43 -12.29
CA TYR A 409 -24.78 2.76 -12.47
C TYR A 409 -26.20 2.86 -11.87
N ASN A 410 -27.03 1.85 -12.11
CA ASN A 410 -28.37 1.80 -11.54
C ASN A 410 -28.34 1.62 -10.02
N LEU A 411 -27.46 0.75 -9.50
CA LEU A 411 -27.30 0.53 -8.06
C LEU A 411 -26.79 1.78 -7.34
N VAL A 412 -25.80 2.48 -7.89
CA VAL A 412 -25.28 3.75 -7.37
C VAL A 412 -26.39 4.78 -7.24
N ASN A 413 -27.23 4.91 -8.26
CA ASN A 413 -28.30 5.91 -8.31
C ASN A 413 -29.54 5.56 -7.45
N THR A 414 -29.69 4.30 -7.04
CA THR A 414 -30.83 3.82 -6.23
C THR A 414 -30.37 3.44 -4.82
N LEU A 415 -29.69 2.30 -4.68
CA LEU A 415 -29.15 1.79 -3.42
C LEU A 415 -28.14 2.77 -2.81
N GLY A 416 -27.22 3.33 -3.61
CA GLY A 416 -26.22 4.27 -3.12
C GLY A 416 -26.85 5.51 -2.48
N VAL A 417 -27.89 6.06 -3.09
CA VAL A 417 -28.65 7.21 -2.55
C VAL A 417 -29.38 6.83 -1.25
N LYS A 418 -29.97 5.64 -1.19
CA LYS A 418 -30.64 5.12 0.01
C LYS A 418 -29.66 4.93 1.17
N LEU A 419 -28.51 4.30 0.92
CA LEU A 419 -27.46 4.11 1.90
C LEU A 419 -26.92 5.45 2.40
N PHE A 420 -26.65 6.40 1.49
CA PHE A 420 -26.20 7.74 1.87
C PHE A 420 -27.19 8.48 2.77
N LYS A 421 -28.49 8.34 2.49
CA LYS A 421 -29.53 8.95 3.34
C LYS A 421 -29.51 8.38 4.77
N ASN A 422 -29.33 7.07 4.90
CA ASN A 422 -29.35 6.35 6.17
C ASN A 422 -28.05 6.48 6.99
N LEU A 423 -27.01 7.14 6.45
CA LEU A 423 -25.70 7.29 7.12
C LEU A 423 -25.72 8.31 8.27
N SER A 424 -26.46 8.05 9.35
CA SER A 424 -26.53 8.80 10.63
C SER A 424 -27.92 8.71 11.28
N ASP A 425 -28.63 7.60 11.08
CA ASP A 425 -29.51 7.05 12.12
C ASP A 425 -28.69 5.98 12.86
#